data_AF-A0A6J8B8D0-F1
#
_entry.id   AF-A0A6J8B8D0-F1
#
_cell.length_a   1.000
_cell.length_b   1.000
_cell.length_c   1.000
_cell.angle_alpha   90.00
_cell.angle_beta   90.00
_cell.angle_gamma   90.00
#
_symmetry.space_group_name_H-M   'P 1'
#
loop_
_entity.id
_entity.type
_entity.pdbx_description
1 polymer ?
#
loop_
_entity_poly.entity_id
_entity_poly.type
_entity_poly.pdbx_seq_one_letter_code
_entity_poly.pdbx_strand_id
1 'polypeptide(L)'
;MEETVNNSRSVLSLEVTQEQREAIYHFFAHNDWEFKDISGENASVEENESNEGDFFIAQDENSEECPNCLCRPCITNERNRQLWWENENHPEHQRNAYLRKDKYKRFWTNLLHRGVWKDPRYLLRKREALRRDPRRHKCVYHRRDLMPKCVLELVRQWFPNLPEQQYMGHMWE
;
A
#
# COMPACT_ATOMS: atom_id res chain seq x y z
N MET A 1 -42.42 0.51 -0.38
CA MET A 1 -41.17 0.13 -1.06
C MET A 1 -40.07 0.39 -0.05
N GLU A 2 -39.64 -0.67 0.64
CA GLU A 2 -38.62 -0.62 1.68
C GLU A 2 -37.24 -0.56 1.01
N GLU A 3 -36.47 0.47 1.34
CA GLU A 3 -35.04 0.57 0.99
C GLU A 3 -34.23 -0.29 1.96
N THR A 4 -33.65 -1.38 1.46
CA THR A 4 -32.71 -2.20 2.21
C THR A 4 -31.35 -1.51 2.24
N VAL A 5 -31.10 -0.75 3.31
CA VAL A 5 -29.77 -0.24 3.64
C VAL A 5 -28.87 -1.42 3.99
N ASN A 6 -28.03 -1.83 3.04
CA ASN A 6 -27.07 -2.91 3.20
C ASN A 6 -25.91 -2.39 4.06
N ASN A 7 -26.06 -2.47 5.39
CA ASN A 7 -25.08 -1.99 6.35
C ASN A 7 -23.93 -3.01 6.46
N SER A 8 -22.89 -2.84 5.64
CA SER A 8 -21.70 -3.70 5.61
C SER A 8 -20.90 -3.56 6.91
N ARG A 9 -21.24 -4.36 7.93
CA ARG A 9 -20.50 -4.44 9.19
C ARG A 9 -19.19 -5.20 8.96
N SER A 10 -18.05 -4.52 9.06
CA SER A 10 -16.72 -5.14 9.06
C SER A 10 -16.40 -5.69 10.45
N VAL A 11 -15.97 -6.96 10.53
CA VAL A 11 -15.53 -7.60 11.78
C VAL A 11 -14.00 -7.66 11.78
N LEU A 12 -13.38 -7.13 12.84
CA LEU A 12 -11.93 -7.18 13.05
C LEU A 12 -11.65 -8.08 14.26
N SER A 13 -10.79 -9.08 14.09
CA SER A 13 -10.30 -9.94 15.18
C SER A 13 -8.91 -9.52 15.61
N LEU A 14 -8.70 -9.36 16.92
CA LEU A 14 -7.43 -8.95 17.52
C LEU A 14 -7.14 -9.82 18.73
N GLU A 15 -5.95 -10.41 18.78
CA GLU A 15 -5.42 -11.00 20.01
C GLU A 15 -4.79 -9.90 20.86
N VAL A 16 -5.36 -9.65 22.04
CA VAL A 16 -4.94 -8.57 22.93
C VAL A 16 -4.80 -9.08 24.37
N THR A 17 -3.90 -8.46 25.13
CA THR A 17 -3.84 -8.66 26.58
C THR A 17 -5.06 -8.03 27.26
N GLN A 18 -5.33 -8.41 28.51
CA GLN A 18 -6.43 -7.83 29.30
C GLN A 18 -6.31 -6.30 29.42
N GLU A 19 -5.10 -5.80 29.68
CA GLU A 19 -4.82 -4.36 29.77
C GLU A 19 -5.07 -3.64 28.43
N GLN A 20 -4.68 -4.25 27.31
CA GLN A 20 -4.93 -3.71 25.97
C GLN A 20 -6.43 -3.71 25.64
N ARG A 21 -7.16 -4.75 26.03
CA ARG A 21 -8.62 -4.81 25.89
C ARG A 21 -9.26 -3.64 26.63
N GLU A 22 -8.93 -3.42 27.89
CA GLU A 22 -9.49 -2.32 28.67
C GLU A 22 -9.19 -0.95 28.05
N ALA A 23 -7.96 -0.74 27.56
CA ALA A 23 -7.59 0.49 26.86
C ALA A 23 -8.41 0.70 25.57
N ILE A 24 -8.66 -0.36 24.79
CA ILE A 24 -9.50 -0.32 23.59
C ILE A 24 -10.94 0.08 23.99
N TYR A 25 -11.51 -0.49 25.04
CA TYR A 25 -12.87 -0.16 25.47
C TYR A 25 -12.99 1.31 25.88
N HIS A 26 -12.02 1.80 26.66
CA HIS A 26 -11.98 3.21 27.04
C HIS A 26 -11.86 4.14 25.82
N PHE A 27 -11.04 3.76 24.84
CA PHE A 27 -10.88 4.54 23.61
C PHE A 27 -12.18 4.61 22.80
N PHE A 28 -12.89 3.49 22.65
CA PHE A 28 -14.14 3.45 21.88
C PHE A 28 -15.26 4.20 22.59
N ALA A 29 -15.36 4.07 23.92
CA ALA A 29 -16.34 4.80 24.73
C ALA A 29 -16.11 6.33 24.70
N HIS A 30 -14.85 6.77 24.72
CA HIS A 30 -14.52 8.20 24.60
C HIS A 30 -14.96 8.81 23.26
N ASN A 31 -15.00 8.01 22.19
CA ASN A 31 -15.34 8.47 20.84
C ASN A 31 -16.78 8.15 20.43
N ASP A 32 -17.63 7.68 21.37
CA ASP A 32 -19.00 7.22 21.11
C ASP A 32 -19.11 6.19 19.96
N TRP A 33 -18.10 5.33 19.82
CA TRP A 33 -18.09 4.29 18.80
C TRP A 33 -18.82 3.03 19.29
N GLU A 34 -19.91 2.68 18.61
CA GLU A 34 -20.62 1.43 18.86
C GLU A 34 -19.80 0.23 18.36
N PHE A 35 -19.53 -0.74 19.24
CA PHE A 35 -18.94 -2.02 18.84
C PHE A 35 -19.62 -3.17 19.58
N LYS A 36 -19.56 -4.37 18.97
CA LYS A 36 -20.09 -5.60 19.56
C LYS A 36 -18.94 -6.54 19.87
N ASP A 37 -18.76 -6.83 21.15
CA ASP A 37 -17.83 -7.87 21.59
C ASP A 37 -18.41 -9.25 21.27
N ILE A 38 -17.61 -10.09 20.62
CA ILE A 38 -17.94 -11.47 20.25
C ILE A 38 -16.93 -12.41 20.93
N SER A 39 -16.68 -12.22 22.24
CA SER A 39 -15.91 -13.17 23.04
C SER A 39 -16.83 -14.25 23.63
N GLY A 40 -16.84 -15.47 23.07
CA GLY A 40 -17.48 -16.63 23.72
C GLY A 40 -17.97 -17.76 22.79
N GLU A 41 -17.31 -18.93 22.90
CA GLU A 41 -17.74 -20.33 22.72
C GLU A 41 -18.62 -20.81 21.53
N ASN A 42 -19.02 -19.96 20.58
CA ASN A 42 -19.62 -20.41 19.31
C ASN A 42 -18.89 -19.87 18.08
N ALA A 43 -17.59 -19.61 18.20
CA ALA A 43 -16.74 -19.30 17.06
C ALA A 43 -16.25 -20.61 16.42
N SER A 44 -17.13 -21.33 15.74
CA SER A 44 -16.67 -22.18 14.64
C SER A 44 -16.18 -21.24 13.55
N VAL A 45 -14.89 -20.92 13.60
CA VAL A 45 -14.19 -20.33 12.47
C VAL A 45 -14.13 -21.42 11.41
N GLU A 46 -15.18 -21.51 10.61
CA GLU A 46 -15.02 -22.09 9.29
C GLU A 46 -13.99 -21.19 8.60
N GLU A 47 -12.81 -21.75 8.37
CA GLU A 47 -11.80 -21.22 7.44
C GLU A 47 -12.39 -21.24 6.03
N ASN A 48 -13.44 -20.46 5.80
CA ASN A 48 -13.76 -20.00 4.49
C ASN A 48 -12.59 -19.10 4.12
N GLU A 49 -11.78 -19.54 3.14
CA GLU A 49 -11.08 -18.68 2.18
C GLU A 49 -12.11 -17.75 1.51
N SER A 50 -12.73 -16.90 2.33
CA SER A 50 -13.46 -15.76 1.87
C SER A 50 -12.39 -14.91 1.21
N ASN A 51 -12.54 -14.81 -0.10
CA ASN A 51 -11.91 -13.86 -0.97
C ASN A 51 -12.36 -12.46 -0.46
N GLU A 52 -11.88 -12.08 0.72
CA GLU A 52 -12.22 -10.84 1.43
C GLU A 52 -12.03 -9.73 0.43
N GLY A 53 -13.13 -9.02 0.14
CA GLY A 53 -13.20 -8.08 -0.96
C GLY A 53 -11.99 -7.17 -0.96
N ASP A 54 -11.16 -7.30 -2.01
CA ASP A 54 -9.97 -6.47 -2.25
C ASP A 54 -10.32 -5.02 -1.88
N PHE A 55 -9.73 -4.49 -0.80
CA PHE A 55 -9.96 -3.10 -0.41
C PHE A 55 -9.54 -2.21 -1.58
N PHE A 56 -10.52 -1.57 -2.22
CA PHE A 56 -10.33 -0.85 -3.46
C PHE A 56 -10.51 0.66 -3.26
N ILE A 57 -9.50 1.43 -3.65
CA ILE A 57 -9.54 2.88 -3.65
C ILE A 57 -9.86 3.36 -5.06
N ALA A 58 -11.03 3.97 -5.22
CA ALA A 58 -11.47 4.53 -6.50
C ALA A 58 -10.49 5.61 -7.04
N GLN A 59 -10.42 5.70 -8.36
CA GLN A 59 -9.68 6.72 -9.10
C GLN A 59 -10.61 7.89 -9.41
N ASP A 60 -10.10 9.12 -9.43
CA ASP A 60 -10.87 10.30 -9.81
C ASP A 60 -10.90 10.45 -11.34
N GLU A 61 -12.06 10.25 -11.96
CA GLU A 61 -12.23 10.32 -13.41
C GLU A 61 -11.96 11.72 -13.99
N ASN A 62 -12.09 12.77 -13.18
CA ASN A 62 -11.87 14.16 -13.61
C ASN A 62 -10.39 14.58 -13.58
N SER A 63 -9.53 13.75 -12.99
CA SER A 63 -8.10 14.03 -12.87
C SER A 63 -7.30 13.38 -13.99
N GLU A 64 -6.22 14.05 -14.42
CA GLU A 64 -5.31 13.49 -15.39
C GLU A 64 -4.61 12.23 -14.86
N GLU A 65 -4.45 11.24 -15.73
CA GLU A 65 -3.77 9.99 -15.41
C GLU A 65 -2.26 10.16 -15.45
N CYS A 66 -1.58 9.69 -14.41
CA CYS A 66 -0.13 9.69 -14.41
C CYS A 66 0.42 8.58 -15.32
N PRO A 67 1.29 8.88 -16.30
CA PRO A 67 1.85 7.86 -17.20
C PRO A 67 2.74 6.84 -16.48
N ASN A 68 3.23 7.18 -15.28
CA ASN A 68 4.10 6.32 -14.49
C ASN A 68 3.30 5.33 -13.61
N CYS A 69 2.41 5.84 -12.74
CA CYS A 69 1.67 4.99 -11.79
C CYS A 69 0.25 4.63 -12.22
N LEU A 70 -0.24 5.16 -13.34
CA LEU A 70 -1.60 4.95 -13.88
C LEU A 70 -2.75 5.39 -12.96
N CYS A 71 -2.44 6.12 -11.89
CA CYS A 71 -3.45 6.68 -11.00
C CYS A 71 -3.96 8.05 -11.50
N ARG A 72 -5.18 8.39 -11.11
CA ARG A 72 -5.86 9.67 -11.33
C ARG A 72 -6.33 10.26 -9.99
N PRO A 73 -5.75 11.37 -9.52
CA PRO A 73 -4.48 11.94 -9.98
C PRO A 73 -3.30 11.00 -9.64
N CYS A 74 -2.08 11.41 -9.99
CA CYS A 74 -0.85 10.68 -9.64
C CYS A 74 -0.83 10.25 -8.15
N ILE A 75 -0.29 9.07 -7.83
CA ILE A 75 -0.18 8.60 -6.45
C ILE A 75 0.67 9.52 -5.56
N THR A 76 1.56 10.31 -6.16
CA THR A 76 2.40 11.31 -5.50
C THR A 76 1.83 12.72 -5.60
N ASN A 77 0.58 12.87 -6.05
CA ASN A 77 -0.13 14.15 -6.01
C ASN A 77 -0.55 14.49 -4.58
N GLU A 78 -0.53 15.77 -4.23
CA GLU A 78 -0.90 16.27 -2.90
C GLU A 78 -2.31 15.85 -2.46
N ARG A 79 -3.27 15.68 -3.38
CA ARG A 79 -4.61 15.15 -3.08
C ARG A 79 -4.60 13.70 -2.58
N ASN A 80 -3.55 12.95 -2.90
CA ASN A 80 -3.32 11.59 -2.43
C ASN A 80 -2.37 11.53 -1.23
N ARG A 81 -2.00 12.68 -0.64
CA ARG A 81 -1.08 12.75 0.49
C ARG A 81 -1.56 11.89 1.65
N GLN A 82 -0.62 11.15 2.23
CA GLN A 82 -0.88 10.26 3.36
C GLN A 82 -0.19 10.80 4.61
N LEU A 83 -0.68 10.43 5.79
CA LEU A 83 -0.11 10.85 7.08
C LEU A 83 1.37 10.48 7.25
N TRP A 84 1.81 9.42 6.57
CA TRP A 84 3.20 8.95 6.61
C TRP A 84 4.12 9.65 5.61
N TRP A 85 3.63 10.61 4.80
CA TRP A 85 4.48 11.40 3.90
C TRP A 85 5.42 12.30 4.68
N GLU A 86 6.60 12.54 4.12
CA GLU A 86 7.53 13.51 4.70
C GLU A 86 7.10 14.93 4.35
N ASN A 87 7.19 15.83 5.32
CA ASN A 87 6.90 17.24 5.12
C ASN A 87 8.11 17.97 4.51
N GLU A 88 9.31 17.49 4.78
CA GLU A 88 10.58 18.11 4.41
C GLU A 88 11.58 17.06 3.92
N ASN A 89 12.57 17.50 3.15
CA ASN A 89 13.64 16.62 2.69
C ASN A 89 14.66 16.41 3.81
N HIS A 90 15.10 15.17 3.96
CA HIS A 90 16.16 14.81 4.89
C HIS A 90 17.53 15.10 4.26
N PRO A 91 18.54 15.44 5.08
CA PRO A 91 19.91 15.50 4.59
C PRO A 91 20.39 14.11 4.13
N GLU A 92 21.45 14.10 3.33
CA GLU A 92 22.09 12.89 2.84
C GLU A 92 22.63 12.05 4.01
N HIS A 93 22.23 10.79 4.10
CA HIS A 93 22.62 9.92 5.20
C HIS A 93 22.51 8.43 4.82
N GLN A 94 23.37 7.56 5.36
CA GLN A 94 23.36 6.12 5.06
C GLN A 94 22.01 5.45 5.42
N ARG A 95 21.41 5.85 6.55
CA ARG A 95 20.07 5.42 7.00
C ARG A 95 18.94 5.67 5.99
N ASN A 96 19.12 6.62 5.06
CA ASN A 96 18.11 6.96 4.06
C ASN A 96 17.76 5.74 3.19
N ALA A 97 18.69 4.81 2.97
CA ALA A 97 18.40 3.57 2.26
C ALA A 97 17.33 2.72 2.94
N TYR A 98 17.32 2.66 4.27
CA TYR A 98 16.30 1.95 5.04
C TYR A 98 14.96 2.68 4.98
N LEU A 99 14.96 4.00 5.19
CA LEU A 99 13.76 4.83 5.16
C LEU A 99 13.06 4.78 3.80
N ARG A 100 13.82 4.84 2.69
CA ARG A 100 13.27 4.66 1.34
C ARG A 100 12.57 3.31 1.18
N LYS A 101 13.15 2.22 1.69
CA LYS A 101 12.53 0.89 1.59
C LYS A 101 11.19 0.84 2.31
N ASP A 102 11.08 1.46 3.49
CA ASP A 102 9.81 1.58 4.20
C ASP A 102 8.76 2.36 3.37
N LYS A 103 9.13 3.54 2.85
CA LYS A 103 8.22 4.32 2.00
C LYS A 103 7.79 3.58 0.75
N TYR A 104 8.71 2.87 0.08
CA TYR A 104 8.37 2.07 -1.09
C TYR A 104 7.35 0.98 -0.77
N LYS A 105 7.42 0.32 0.40
CA LYS A 105 6.41 -0.66 0.82
C LYS A 105 5.04 -0.01 0.98
N ARG A 106 4.97 1.15 1.63
CA ARG A 106 3.71 1.90 1.84
C ARG A 106 3.08 2.35 0.52
N PHE A 107 3.89 2.87 -0.40
CA PHE A 107 3.44 3.19 -1.75
C PHE A 107 3.01 1.94 -2.52
N TRP A 108 3.71 0.81 -2.34
CA TRP A 108 3.35 -0.44 -2.99
C TRP A 108 1.95 -0.90 -2.60
N THR A 109 1.62 -0.87 -1.31
CA THR A 109 0.28 -1.19 -0.79
C THR A 109 -0.78 -0.23 -1.33
N ASN A 110 -0.48 1.07 -1.39
CA ASN A 110 -1.42 2.04 -1.96
C ASN A 110 -1.72 1.78 -3.44
N LEU A 111 -0.71 1.39 -4.21
CA LEU A 111 -0.87 1.03 -5.63
C LEU A 111 -1.62 -0.30 -5.81
N LEU A 112 -1.45 -1.24 -4.87
CA LEU A 112 -2.21 -2.49 -4.83
C LEU A 112 -3.71 -2.22 -4.68
N HIS A 113 -4.10 -1.43 -3.69
CA HIS A 113 -5.50 -1.06 -3.44
C HIS A 113 -6.12 -0.24 -4.57
N ARG A 114 -5.29 0.30 -5.47
CA ARG A 114 -5.71 1.04 -6.66
C ARG A 114 -5.72 0.19 -7.93
N GLY A 115 -5.45 -1.11 -7.82
CA GLY A 115 -5.47 -2.07 -8.92
C GLY A 115 -4.30 -1.93 -9.90
N VAL A 116 -3.29 -1.10 -9.61
CA VAL A 116 -2.22 -0.77 -10.57
C VAL A 116 -1.41 -2.00 -10.96
N TRP A 117 -1.19 -2.92 -10.02
CA TRP A 117 -0.41 -4.14 -10.28
C TRP A 117 -1.13 -5.16 -11.16
N LYS A 118 -2.45 -5.03 -11.28
CA LYS A 118 -3.30 -5.85 -12.16
C LYS A 118 -3.58 -5.15 -13.50
N ASP A 119 -3.23 -3.87 -13.67
CA ASP A 119 -3.46 -3.11 -14.91
C ASP A 119 -2.66 -3.71 -16.10
N PRO A 120 -3.30 -4.00 -17.25
CA PRO A 120 -2.63 -4.57 -18.42
C PRO A 120 -1.42 -3.77 -18.92
N ARG A 121 -1.47 -2.43 -18.84
CA ARG A 121 -0.40 -1.53 -19.25
C ARG A 121 0.79 -1.58 -18.30
N TYR A 122 0.54 -1.78 -17.01
CA TYR A 122 1.60 -2.07 -16.04
C TYR A 122 2.25 -3.43 -16.33
N LEU A 123 1.45 -4.48 -16.54
CA LEU A 123 1.94 -5.82 -16.83
C LEU A 123 2.80 -5.85 -18.11
N LEU A 124 2.43 -5.09 -19.14
CA LEU A 124 3.23 -4.92 -20.34
C LEU A 124 4.59 -4.27 -20.04
N ARG A 125 4.61 -3.15 -19.32
CA ARG A 125 5.84 -2.46 -18.90
C ARG A 125 6.76 -3.37 -18.07
N LYS A 126 6.19 -4.15 -17.15
CA LYS A 126 6.92 -5.15 -16.35
C LYS A 126 7.55 -6.21 -17.24
N ARG A 127 6.78 -6.75 -18.20
CA ARG A 127 7.26 -7.75 -19.17
C ARG A 127 8.41 -7.20 -20.02
N GLU A 128 8.30 -5.98 -20.52
CA GLU A 128 9.35 -5.35 -21.33
C GLU A 128 10.64 -5.10 -20.54
N ALA A 129 10.53 -4.61 -19.30
CA ALA A 129 11.67 -4.42 -18.42
C ALA A 129 12.38 -5.74 -18.14
N LEU A 130 11.62 -6.81 -17.86
CA LEU A 130 12.16 -8.16 -17.69
C LEU A 130 12.87 -8.67 -18.94
N ARG A 131 12.35 -8.39 -20.15
CA ARG A 131 12.99 -8.80 -21.41
C ARG A 131 14.35 -8.16 -21.63
N ARG A 132 14.55 -6.94 -21.13
CA ARG A 132 15.79 -6.17 -21.28
C ARG A 132 16.85 -6.53 -20.23
N ASP A 133 16.48 -7.27 -19.18
CA ASP A 133 17.41 -7.60 -18.11
C ASP A 133 18.39 -8.71 -18.56
N PRO A 134 19.73 -8.43 -18.59
CA PRO A 134 20.73 -9.44 -18.91
C PRO A 134 20.79 -10.60 -17.90
N ARG A 135 20.21 -10.46 -16.70
CA ARG A 135 20.19 -11.49 -15.64
C ARG A 135 19.04 -12.49 -15.77
N ARG A 136 18.17 -12.33 -16.77
CA ARG A 136 16.91 -13.07 -16.97
C ARG A 136 17.08 -14.57 -17.22
N HIS A 137 18.28 -15.07 -17.49
CA HIS A 137 18.51 -16.47 -17.90
C HIS A 137 18.00 -17.55 -16.93
N LYS A 138 17.50 -17.21 -15.73
CA LYS A 138 17.07 -18.18 -14.72
C LYS A 138 15.63 -18.09 -14.20
N CYS A 139 14.81 -17.09 -14.56
CA CYS A 139 13.46 -16.98 -13.98
C CYS A 139 12.33 -16.75 -14.99
N VAL A 140 11.31 -17.62 -14.92
CA VAL A 140 10.04 -17.54 -15.68
C VAL A 140 9.01 -16.65 -14.95
N TYR A 141 9.14 -16.49 -13.62
CA TYR A 141 8.31 -15.65 -12.77
C TYR A 141 9.19 -14.80 -11.84
N HIS A 142 8.99 -13.48 -11.82
CA HIS A 142 9.60 -12.59 -10.82
C HIS A 142 8.53 -12.05 -9.87
N ARG A 143 8.77 -12.24 -8.56
CA ARG A 143 7.82 -11.87 -7.50
C ARG A 143 7.68 -10.34 -7.32
N ARG A 144 8.71 -9.58 -7.67
CA ARG A 144 8.76 -8.13 -7.37
C ARG A 144 8.08 -7.28 -8.43
N ASP A 145 7.46 -6.20 -7.97
CA ASP A 145 6.84 -5.19 -8.81
C ASP A 145 7.74 -4.00 -9.09
N LEU A 146 7.55 -3.39 -10.27
CA LEU A 146 8.28 -2.20 -10.68
C LEU A 146 7.64 -0.96 -10.06
N MET A 147 8.33 -0.39 -9.08
CA MET A 147 7.90 0.87 -8.49
C MET A 147 7.88 2.00 -9.54
N PRO A 148 6.77 2.76 -9.69
CA PRO A 148 6.67 3.84 -10.66
C PRO A 148 7.71 4.95 -10.46
N LYS A 149 8.14 5.57 -11.56
CA LYS A 149 9.13 6.66 -11.55
C LYS A 149 8.74 7.83 -10.64
N CYS A 150 7.47 8.23 -10.65
CA CYS A 150 6.96 9.31 -9.79
C CYS A 150 7.19 9.02 -8.30
N VAL A 151 6.99 7.77 -7.86
CA VAL A 151 7.27 7.35 -6.48
C VAL A 151 8.77 7.34 -6.21
N LEU A 152 9.57 6.80 -7.13
CA LEU A 152 11.03 6.79 -7.00
C LEU A 152 11.59 8.20 -6.86
N GLU A 153 11.15 9.14 -7.69
CA GLU A 153 11.61 10.53 -7.66
C GLU A 153 11.24 11.20 -6.34
N LEU A 154 9.98 11.13 -5.90
CA LEU A 154 9.53 11.74 -4.65
C LEU A 154 10.27 11.18 -3.43
N VAL A 155 10.36 9.86 -3.32
CA VAL A 155 11.00 9.21 -2.17
C VAL A 155 12.51 9.45 -2.16
N ARG A 156 13.16 9.57 -3.32
CA ARG A 156 14.59 9.91 -3.41
C ARG A 156 14.85 11.38 -3.13
N GLN A 157 13.90 12.27 -3.43
CA GLN A 157 13.94 13.66 -3.02
C GLN A 157 13.85 13.80 -1.51
N TRP A 158 12.94 13.08 -0.86
CA TRP A 158 12.84 13.05 0.61
C TRP A 158 14.07 12.45 1.29
N PHE A 159 14.67 11.43 0.69
CA PHE A 159 15.74 10.64 1.28
C PHE A 159 16.89 10.46 0.29
N PRO A 160 17.73 11.48 0.07
CA PRO A 160 18.81 11.42 -0.90
C PRO A 160 19.89 10.41 -0.49
N ASN A 161 20.64 9.92 -1.48
CA ASN A 161 21.89 9.18 -1.24
C ASN A 161 23.02 10.14 -0.89
N LEU A 162 24.13 9.60 -0.41
CA LEU A 162 25.40 10.35 -0.38
C LEU A 162 25.84 10.69 -1.82
N PRO A 163 26.60 11.79 -2.04
CA PRO A 163 26.89 12.30 -3.38
C PRO A 163 27.64 11.29 -4.26
N GLU A 164 28.49 10.48 -3.65
CA GLU A 164 29.30 9.47 -4.32
C GLU A 164 28.54 8.14 -4.58
N GLN A 165 27.34 7.99 -4.02
CA GLN A 165 26.59 6.74 -4.05
C GLN A 165 25.43 6.79 -5.05
N GLN A 166 25.57 6.04 -6.14
CA GLN A 166 24.47 5.86 -7.10
C GLN A 166 23.30 5.07 -6.50
N TYR A 167 22.08 5.40 -6.94
CA TYR A 167 20.90 4.59 -6.58
C TYR A 167 20.98 3.23 -7.24
N MET A 168 20.91 2.18 -6.42
CA MET A 168 20.74 0.83 -6.94
C MET A 168 19.41 0.73 -7.69
N GLY A 169 19.46 0.15 -8.88
CA GLY A 169 18.28 -0.14 -9.70
C GLY A 169 17.40 -1.23 -9.10
N HIS A 170 16.37 -1.63 -9.83
CA HIS A 170 15.50 -2.71 -9.41
C HIS A 170 16.29 -4.03 -9.37
N MET A 171 16.28 -4.70 -8.22
CA MET A 171 16.89 -6.01 -8.05
C MET A 171 15.82 -7.07 -8.20
N TRP A 172 15.84 -7.74 -9.36
CA TRP A 172 14.98 -8.87 -9.66
C TRP A 172 15.44 -10.08 -8.82
N GLU A 173 14.55 -10.57 -7.96
CA GLU A 173 14.72 -11.80 -7.15
C GLU A 173 13.81 -12.89 -7.68
#